data_AF-A0A844A505-F1
#
_entry.id   AF-A0A844A505-F1
#
_cell.length_a   1.000
_cell.length_b   1.000
_cell.length_c   1.000
_cell.angle_alpha   90.00
_cell.angle_beta   90.00
_cell.angle_gamma   90.00
#
_symmetry.space_group_name_H-M   'P 1'
#
loop_
_entity.id
_entity.type
_entity.pdbx_description
1 polymer ?
#
loop_
_entity_poly.entity_id
_entity_poly.type
_entity_poly.pdbx_seq_one_letter_code
_entity_poly.pdbx_strand_id
1 'polypeptide(L)'
;MAKKISDTLPPAAWPQWPVGPEGRSLMLSAARFQADMLHTALRGQIEALTFMQSRSEQHLQLWEDLLASDYARDGFDLYCSFWRNAFQDYSDEAERFTRMGAQLATDAAKRVSEEQEELTEKVARQMVM
;
A
#
# COMPACT_ATOMS: atom_id res chain seq x y z
N MET A 1 -22.10 -54.98 0.17
CA MET A 1 -22.81 -53.72 0.50
C MET A 1 -21.76 -52.64 0.74
N ALA A 2 -21.56 -51.72 -0.22
CA ALA A 2 -20.57 -50.64 -0.10
C ALA A 2 -21.28 -49.35 0.31
N LYS A 3 -20.93 -48.83 1.48
CA LYS A 3 -21.50 -47.60 2.05
C LYS A 3 -20.98 -46.42 1.21
N LYS A 4 -21.87 -45.73 0.51
CA LYS A 4 -21.54 -44.60 -0.36
C LYS A 4 -21.01 -43.46 0.51
N ILE A 5 -19.84 -42.94 0.17
CA ILE A 5 -19.12 -41.85 0.86
C ILE A 5 -19.84 -40.49 0.68
N SER A 6 -21.02 -40.46 0.04
CA SER A 6 -21.77 -39.24 -0.27
C SER A 6 -22.49 -38.60 0.93
N ASP A 7 -22.62 -39.29 2.06
CA ASP A 7 -23.54 -38.88 3.13
C ASP A 7 -22.86 -38.13 4.29
N THR A 8 -21.56 -37.86 4.21
CA THR A 8 -20.78 -37.29 5.35
C THR A 8 -20.07 -35.97 5.05
N LEU A 9 -20.31 -35.32 3.92
CA LEU A 9 -19.75 -33.98 3.68
C LEU A 9 -20.79 -32.92 4.04
N PRO A 10 -20.52 -32.01 5.00
CA PRO A 10 -21.39 -30.87 5.23
C PRO A 10 -21.54 -30.09 3.92
N PRO A 11 -22.73 -29.52 3.62
CA PRO A 11 -22.92 -28.74 2.40
C PRO A 11 -21.80 -27.71 2.34
N ALA A 12 -21.08 -27.69 1.20
CA ALA A 12 -19.98 -26.78 0.96
C ALA A 12 -20.44 -25.37 1.37
N ALA A 13 -19.88 -24.88 2.47
CA ALA A 13 -20.12 -23.55 2.99
C ALA A 13 -19.44 -22.57 2.04
N TRP A 14 -20.01 -22.41 0.85
CA TRP A 14 -19.72 -21.29 -0.01
C TRP A 14 -20.01 -20.03 0.80
N PRO A 15 -19.10 -19.05 0.82
CA PRO A 15 -19.33 -17.81 1.57
C PRO A 15 -20.68 -17.24 1.14
N GLN A 16 -21.63 -17.17 2.08
CA GLN A 16 -22.93 -16.57 1.84
C GLN A 16 -22.69 -15.07 1.66
N TRP A 17 -22.58 -14.66 0.41
CA TRP A 17 -22.49 -13.25 0.07
C TRP A 17 -23.79 -12.56 0.49
N PRO A 18 -23.76 -11.37 1.09
CA PRO A 18 -24.99 -10.68 1.47
C PRO A 18 -25.77 -10.28 0.20
N VAL A 19 -26.73 -11.12 -0.21
CA VAL A 19 -27.57 -10.91 -1.39
C VAL A 19 -28.78 -10.05 -1.03
N GLY A 20 -28.53 -8.80 -0.65
CA GLY A 20 -29.56 -7.79 -0.41
C GLY A 20 -29.15 -6.44 -1.01
N PRO A 21 -30.09 -5.49 -1.22
CA PRO A 21 -29.76 -4.15 -1.73
C PRO A 21 -28.72 -3.44 -0.85
N GLU A 22 -28.78 -3.61 0.48
CA GLU A 22 -27.76 -3.16 1.44
C GLU A 22 -26.41 -3.87 1.21
N GLY A 23 -26.42 -5.19 0.98
CA GLY A 23 -25.21 -5.98 0.70
C GLY A 23 -24.51 -5.60 -0.60
N ARG A 24 -25.27 -5.20 -1.63
CA ARG A 24 -24.72 -4.69 -2.90
C ARG A 24 -24.04 -3.32 -2.71
N SER A 25 -24.62 -2.44 -1.91
CA SER A 25 -24.02 -1.14 -1.58
C SER A 25 -22.70 -1.31 -0.83
N LEU A 26 -22.69 -2.16 0.20
CA LEU A 26 -21.53 -2.45 1.04
C LEU A 26 -20.40 -3.11 0.23
N MET A 27 -20.76 -4.04 -0.68
CA MET A 27 -19.79 -4.67 -1.57
C MET A 27 -19.18 -3.68 -2.59
N LEU A 28 -19.96 -2.73 -3.10
CA LEU A 28 -19.45 -1.66 -3.97
C LEU A 28 -18.58 -0.66 -3.21
N SER A 29 -18.93 -0.32 -1.96
CA SER A 29 -18.09 0.51 -1.06
C SER A 29 -16.74 -0.16 -0.82
N ALA A 30 -16.75 -1.44 -0.42
CA ALA A 30 -15.56 -2.23 -0.18
C ALA A 30 -14.70 -2.38 -1.44
N ALA A 31 -15.30 -2.59 -2.61
CA ALA A 31 -14.57 -2.69 -3.88
C ALA A 31 -13.91 -1.35 -4.25
N ARG A 32 -14.58 -0.21 -4.04
CA ARG A 32 -13.99 1.12 -4.24
C ARG A 32 -12.84 1.38 -3.28
N PHE A 33 -13.01 1.02 -2.02
CA PHE A 33 -11.95 1.13 -1.01
C PHE A 33 -10.72 0.29 -1.38
N GLN A 34 -10.92 -0.97 -1.77
CA GLN A 34 -9.84 -1.82 -2.25
C GLN A 34 -9.15 -1.22 -3.49
N ALA A 35 -9.91 -0.67 -4.44
CA ALA A 35 -9.34 -0.03 -5.63
C ALA A 35 -8.50 1.21 -5.27
N ASP A 36 -8.98 2.06 -4.35
CA ASP A 36 -8.26 3.25 -3.89
C ASP A 36 -6.97 2.87 -3.13
N MET A 37 -7.03 1.83 -2.31
CA MET A 37 -5.85 1.28 -1.62
C MET A 37 -4.82 0.74 -2.63
N LEU A 38 -5.26 -0.09 -3.58
CA LEU A 38 -4.38 -0.65 -4.61
C LEU A 38 -3.77 0.46 -5.46
N HIS A 39 -4.56 1.44 -5.86
CA HIS A 39 -4.08 2.57 -6.66
C HIS A 39 -3.01 3.36 -5.92
N THR A 40 -3.23 3.68 -4.65
CA THR A 40 -2.25 4.39 -3.81
C THR A 40 -0.99 3.56 -3.58
N ALA A 41 -1.14 2.26 -3.30
CA ALA A 41 -0.02 1.35 -3.11
C ALA A 41 0.82 1.18 -4.39
N LEU A 42 0.18 1.07 -5.56
CA LEU A 42 0.86 0.98 -6.84
C LEU A 42 1.57 2.28 -7.19
N ARG A 43 0.98 3.45 -6.89
CA ARG A 43 1.66 4.74 -7.06
C ARG A 43 2.88 4.85 -6.16
N GLY A 44 2.78 4.47 -4.89
CA GLY A 44 3.93 4.41 -3.98
C GLY A 44 5.03 3.46 -4.47
N GLN A 45 4.66 2.30 -5.02
CA GLN A 45 5.62 1.36 -5.63
C GLN A 45 6.32 1.98 -6.86
N ILE A 46 5.59 2.66 -7.73
CA ILE A 46 6.18 3.34 -8.90
C ILE A 46 7.19 4.40 -8.46
N GLU A 47 6.86 5.20 -7.45
CA GLU A 47 7.77 6.22 -6.92
C GLU A 47 9.04 5.59 -6.34
N ALA A 48 8.91 4.56 -5.49
CA ALA A 48 10.05 3.86 -4.91
C ALA A 48 10.95 3.21 -5.98
N LEU A 49 10.37 2.61 -7.02
CA LEU A 49 11.12 2.03 -8.13
C LEU A 49 11.83 3.10 -8.97
N THR A 50 11.18 4.24 -9.19
CA THR A 50 11.77 5.38 -9.92
C THR A 50 12.96 5.95 -9.14
N PHE A 51 12.82 6.08 -7.82
CA PHE A 51 13.92 6.46 -6.93
C PHE A 51 15.10 5.48 -7.04
N MET A 52 14.83 4.16 -6.96
CA MET A 52 15.86 3.14 -7.08
C MET A 52 16.57 3.15 -8.43
N GLN A 53 15.85 3.45 -9.52
CA GLN A 53 16.45 3.62 -10.83
C GLN A 53 17.41 4.82 -10.84
N SER A 54 16.91 6.01 -10.48
CA SER A 54 17.74 7.23 -10.39
C SER A 54 18.97 7.03 -9.52
N ARG A 55 18.81 6.32 -8.41
CA ARG A 55 19.90 6.01 -7.50
C ARG A 55 20.96 5.11 -8.14
N SER A 56 20.51 4.11 -8.91
CA SER A 56 21.41 3.22 -9.64
C SER A 56 22.22 3.97 -10.72
N GLU A 57 21.58 4.91 -11.40
CA GLU A 57 22.24 5.80 -12.37
C GLU A 57 23.31 6.68 -11.70
N GLN A 58 22.99 7.27 -10.54
CA GLN A 58 23.97 8.03 -9.76
C GLN A 58 25.15 7.17 -9.27
N HIS A 59 24.91 5.92 -8.88
CA HIS A 59 25.98 5.00 -8.51
C HIS A 59 26.91 4.69 -9.69
N LEU A 60 26.36 4.50 -10.90
CA LEU A 60 27.18 4.33 -12.10
C LEU A 60 28.03 5.57 -12.36
N GLN A 61 27.43 6.76 -12.30
CA GLN A 61 28.14 8.02 -12.49
C GLN A 61 29.29 8.18 -11.48
N LEU A 62 29.07 7.86 -10.20
CA LEU A 62 30.12 7.92 -9.19
C LEU A 62 31.34 7.07 -9.59
N TRP A 63 31.11 5.84 -10.07
CA TRP A 63 32.20 4.95 -10.45
C TRP A 63 32.95 5.46 -11.67
N GLU A 64 32.25 6.00 -12.66
CA GLU A 64 32.86 6.66 -13.82
C GLU A 64 33.72 7.85 -13.40
N ASP A 65 33.20 8.72 -12.54
CA ASP A 65 33.91 9.89 -12.04
C ASP A 65 35.13 9.50 -11.18
N LEU A 66 35.00 8.48 -10.34
CA LEU A 66 36.11 7.95 -9.53
C LEU A 66 37.22 7.38 -10.40
N LEU A 67 36.88 6.64 -11.45
CA LEU A 67 37.84 6.06 -12.40
C LEU A 67 38.52 7.13 -13.27
N ALA A 68 37.83 8.25 -13.54
CA ALA A 68 38.37 9.38 -14.27
C ALA A 68 39.22 10.33 -13.40
N SER A 69 38.99 10.33 -12.07
CA SER A 69 39.69 11.19 -11.11
C SER A 69 41.00 10.61 -10.58
N ASP A 70 41.95 11.46 -10.20
CA ASP A 70 43.06 11.03 -9.36
C ASP A 70 42.53 10.81 -7.93
N TYR A 71 42.36 9.53 -7.58
CA TYR A 71 41.71 9.07 -6.34
C TYR A 71 42.29 9.74 -5.08
N ALA A 72 43.60 10.02 -5.08
CA ALA A 72 44.31 10.58 -3.93
C ALA A 72 44.05 12.08 -3.69
N ARG A 73 43.51 12.79 -4.68
CA ARG A 73 43.27 14.24 -4.60
C ARG A 73 41.79 14.59 -4.48
N ASP A 74 40.97 14.07 -5.40
CA ASP A 74 39.56 14.48 -5.51
C ASP A 74 38.57 13.31 -5.35
N GLY A 75 39.02 12.07 -5.56
CA GLY A 75 38.14 10.89 -5.53
C GLY A 75 37.55 10.57 -4.15
N PHE A 76 38.33 10.72 -3.07
CA PHE A 76 37.82 10.47 -1.71
C PHE A 76 36.74 11.47 -1.29
N ASP A 77 36.91 12.76 -1.63
CA ASP A 77 35.92 13.80 -1.34
C ASP A 77 34.64 13.59 -2.15
N LEU A 78 34.78 13.15 -3.41
CA LEU A 78 33.65 12.77 -4.27
C LEU A 78 32.85 11.61 -3.67
N TYR A 79 33.55 10.57 -3.21
CA TYR A 79 32.95 9.40 -2.55
C TYR A 79 32.22 9.78 -1.26
N CYS A 80 32.84 10.59 -0.39
CA CYS A 80 32.22 11.06 0.85
C CYS A 80 30.97 11.91 0.58
N SER A 81 31.04 12.82 -0.39
CA SER A 81 29.93 13.69 -0.75
C SER A 81 28.75 12.90 -1.29
N PHE A 82 29.02 11.91 -2.13
CA PHE A 82 28.01 11.02 -2.68
C PHE A 82 27.26 10.25 -1.58
N TRP A 83 27.97 9.64 -0.63
CA TRP A 83 27.31 8.88 0.44
C TRP A 83 26.52 9.76 1.38
N ARG A 84 27.01 10.97 1.69
CA ARG A 84 26.23 11.94 2.47
C ARG A 84 24.89 12.26 1.79
N ASN A 85 24.91 12.57 0.50
CA ASN A 85 23.69 12.85 -0.26
C ASN A 85 22.78 11.62 -0.32
N ALA A 86 23.37 10.44 -0.55
CA ALA A 86 22.63 9.19 -0.57
C ALA A 86 21.87 8.91 0.74
N PHE A 87 22.52 9.11 1.89
CA PHE A 87 21.87 8.93 3.19
C PHE A 87 20.69 9.88 3.37
N GLN A 88 20.83 11.12 2.90
CA GLN A 88 19.75 12.10 2.96
C GLN A 88 18.59 11.68 2.04
N ASP A 89 18.88 11.32 0.79
CA ASP A 89 17.89 10.88 -0.19
C ASP A 89 17.10 9.64 0.29
N TYR A 90 17.76 8.65 0.89
CA TYR A 90 17.09 7.50 1.49
C TYR A 90 16.22 7.87 2.69
N SER A 91 16.64 8.85 3.49
CA SER A 91 15.85 9.31 4.64
C SER A 91 14.59 10.03 4.17
N ASP A 92 14.71 10.88 3.16
CA ASP A 92 13.59 11.61 2.56
C ASP A 92 12.59 10.64 1.90
N GLU A 93 13.07 9.61 1.19
CA GLU A 93 12.20 8.60 0.59
C GLU A 93 11.48 7.74 1.66
N ALA A 94 12.16 7.40 2.75
CA ALA A 94 11.55 6.71 3.89
C ALA A 94 10.47 7.54 4.59
N GLU A 95 10.70 8.86 4.74
CA GLU A 95 9.68 9.79 5.25
C GLU A 95 8.46 9.83 4.33
N ARG A 96 8.67 9.91 3.01
CA ARG A 96 7.59 9.89 2.02
C ARG A 96 6.78 8.60 2.10
N PHE A 97 7.43 7.45 2.22
CA PHE A 97 6.75 6.16 2.36
C PHE A 97 5.91 6.10 3.64
N THR A 98 6.47 6.59 4.74
CA THR A 98 5.76 6.69 6.03
C THR A 98 4.54 7.60 5.93
N ARG A 99 4.66 8.76 5.26
CA ARG A 99 3.55 9.69 5.04
C ARG A 99 2.44 9.08 4.19
N MET A 100 2.79 8.37 3.11
CA MET A 100 1.81 7.64 2.29
C MET A 100 1.07 6.57 3.12
N GLY A 101 1.81 5.82 3.96
CA GLY A 101 1.21 4.84 4.87
C GLY A 101 0.26 5.47 5.90
N ALA A 102 0.65 6.61 6.49
CA ALA A 102 -0.17 7.35 7.45
C ALA A 102 -1.46 7.90 6.81
N GLN A 103 -1.38 8.41 5.56
CA GLN A 103 -2.55 8.83 4.80
C GLN A 103 -3.49 7.66 4.53
N LEU A 104 -2.97 6.52 4.08
CA LEU A 104 -3.77 5.32 3.84
C LEU A 104 -4.49 4.84 5.11
N ALA A 105 -3.80 4.84 6.25
CA ALA A 105 -4.39 4.47 7.53
C ALA A 105 -5.47 5.46 7.98
N THR A 106 -5.27 6.76 7.74
CA THR A 106 -6.24 7.82 8.05
C THR A 106 -7.49 7.68 7.19
N ASP A 107 -7.35 7.46 5.89
CA ASP A 107 -8.47 7.26 4.97
C ASP A 107 -9.27 6.00 5.32
N ALA A 108 -8.56 4.92 5.71
CA ALA A 108 -9.20 3.70 6.20
C ALA A 108 -9.99 3.94 7.49
N ALA A 109 -9.39 4.62 8.48
CA ALA A 109 -10.05 4.94 9.74
C ALA A 109 -11.30 5.82 9.52
N LYS A 110 -11.20 6.83 8.65
CA LYS A 110 -12.31 7.72 8.32
C LYS A 110 -13.49 6.96 7.71
N ARG A 111 -13.24 6.06 6.74
CA ARG A 111 -14.30 5.25 6.14
C ARG A 111 -14.98 4.31 7.13
N VAL A 112 -14.21 3.69 8.03
CA VAL A 112 -14.79 2.84 9.08
C VAL A 112 -15.70 3.65 10.01
N SER A 113 -15.29 4.87 10.38
CA SER A 113 -16.13 5.77 11.18
C SER A 113 -17.40 6.19 10.44
N GLU A 114 -17.31 6.56 9.17
CA GLU A 114 -18.47 6.91 8.33
C GLU A 114 -19.46 5.74 8.18
N GLU A 115 -18.96 4.52 7.92
CA GLU A 115 -19.80 3.31 7.82
C GLU A 115 -20.46 2.97 9.17
N GLN A 116 -19.77 3.18 10.29
CA GLN A 116 -20.33 2.98 11.63
C GLN A 116 -21.44 3.99 11.94
N GLU A 117 -21.25 5.28 11.63
CA GLU A 117 -22.27 6.32 11.81
C GLU A 117 -23.53 6.02 10.98
N GLU A 118 -23.38 5.63 9.71
CA GLU A 118 -24.51 5.31 8.83
C GLU A 118 -25.32 4.11 9.36
N LEU A 119 -24.64 3.07 9.85
CA LEU A 119 -25.30 1.91 10.49
C LEU A 119 -26.05 2.31 11.75
N THR A 120 -25.45 3.18 12.57
CA THR A 120 -26.06 3.63 13.83
C THR A 120 -27.31 4.47 13.58
N GLU A 121 -27.27 5.37 12.59
CA GLU A 121 -28.44 6.15 12.16
C GLU A 121 -29.55 5.28 11.56
N LYS A 122 -29.21 4.23 10.80
CA LYS A 122 -30.20 3.30 10.23
C LYS A 122 -30.91 2.51 11.33
N VAL A 123 -30.18 2.00 12.32
CA VAL A 123 -30.76 1.29 13.48
C VAL A 123 -31.65 2.22 14.30
N ALA A 124 -31.20 3.45 14.56
CA ALA A 124 -32.01 4.45 15.26
C ALA A 124 -33.32 4.75 14.53
N ARG A 125 -33.28 4.88 13.19
CA ARG A 125 -34.50 5.06 12.37
C ARG A 125 -35.43 3.84 12.42
N GLN A 126 -34.89 2.63 12.49
CA GLN A 126 -35.68 1.40 12.60
C GLN A 126 -36.34 1.22 13.97
N MET A 127 -35.76 1.75 15.06
CA MET A 127 -36.33 1.64 16.41
C MET A 127 -37.42 2.68 16.72
N VAL A 128 -37.54 3.73 15.89
CA VAL A 128 -38.52 4.83 16.07
C VAL A 128 -39.79 4.63 15.22
N MET A 129 -39.83 3.60 14.36
CA MET A 129 -41.05 3.10 13.69
C MET A 129 -41.59 1.85 14.37
#